data_AF-A0A151R084-F1
#
_entry.id   AF-A0A151R084-F1
#
_cell.length_a   1.000
_cell.length_b   1.000
_cell.length_c   1.000
_cell.angle_alpha   90.00
_cell.angle_beta   90.00
_cell.angle_gamma   90.00
#
_symmetry.space_group_name_H-M   'P 1'
#
loop_
_entity.id
_entity.type
_entity.pdbx_description
1 polymer ?
#
loop_
_entity_poly.entity_id
_entity_poly.type
_entity_poly.pdbx_seq_one_letter_code
_entity_poly.pdbx_strand_id
1 'polypeptide(L)' 'MLEAIQYLIHSPYDNVCVETNYKQVADHLNNTQVLHSEYGIIINQCRSLLRSHQNLQVRFIRR' A
#
# COMPACT_ATOMS: atom_id res chain seq x y z
N MET A 1 6.72 1.62 3.36
CA MET A 1 5.37 1.27 2.88
C MET A 1 5.18 -0.24 2.88
N LEU A 2 5.94 -1.00 2.08
CA LEU A 2 5.84 -2.45 2.03
C LEU A 2 6.00 -3.10 3.42
N GLU A 3 7.05 -2.74 4.16
CA GLU A 3 7.28 -3.24 5.52
C GLU A 3 6.10 -2.97 6.47
N ALA A 4 5.53 -1.76 6.42
CA ALA A 4 4.37 -1.40 7.23
C ALA A 4 3.14 -2.27 6.89
N ILE A 5 2.86 -2.47 5.60
CA ILE A 5 1.78 -3.34 5.14
C ILE A 5 2.04 -4.78 5.61
N GLN A 6 3.25 -5.32 5.41
CA GLN A 6 3.64 -6.66 5.84
C GLN A 6 3.52 -6.88 7.35
N TYR A 7 3.84 -5.88 8.16
CA TYR A 7 3.63 -5.96 9.60
C TYR A 7 2.14 -5.99 9.96
N LEU A 8 1.36 -5.09 9.35
CA LEU A 8 -0.04 -4.89 9.70
C LEU A 8 -0.96 -6.04 9.27
N ILE A 9 -0.67 -6.74 8.17
CA ILE A 9 -1.44 -7.92 7.76
C ILE A 9 -1.32 -9.10 8.74
N HIS A 10 -0.27 -9.14 9.56
CA HIS A 10 -0.06 -10.16 10.60
C HIS A 10 -0.45 -9.64 12.00
N SER A 11 -0.93 -8.41 12.10
CA SER A 11 -1.31 -7.78 13.36
C SER A 11 -2.80 -8.03 13.66
N PRO A 12 -3.22 -8.04 14.94
CA PRO A 12 -4.61 -8.33 15.34
C PRO A 12 -5.56 -7.13 15.14
N TYR A 13 -5.18 -6.16 14.30
CA TYR A 13 -5.95 -4.94 14.09
C TYR A 13 -6.98 -5.14 12.99
N ASP A 14 -8.17 -4.58 13.20
CA ASP A 14 -9.23 -4.54 12.20
C ASP A 14 -9.37 -3.13 11.62
N ASN A 15 -9.74 -3.05 10.34
CA ASN A 15 -9.97 -1.79 9.60
C ASN A 15 -8.81 -0.77 9.72
N VAL A 16 -7.61 -1.19 9.33
CA VAL A 16 -6.38 -0.39 9.42
C VAL A 16 -6.24 0.57 8.23
N CYS A 17 -5.88 1.82 8.52
CA CYS A 17 -5.53 2.81 7.51
C CYS A 17 -4.07 3.23 7.65
N VAL A 18 -3.26 2.98 6.62
CA VAL A 18 -1.88 3.44 6.53
C VAL A 18 -1.85 4.79 5.82
N GLU A 19 -1.26 5.80 6.45
CA GLU A 19 -1.17 7.13 5.88
C GLU A 19 0.20 7.39 5.26
N THR A 20 0.22 8.04 4.11
CA THR A 20 1.45 8.48 3.45
C THR A 20 1.31 9.91 2.96
N ASN A 21 2.35 10.71 3.14
CA ASN A 21 2.44 12.05 2.57
C ASN A 21 3.14 12.07 1.20
N TYR A 22 3.45 10.90 0.63
CA TYR A 22 4.01 10.77 -0.71
C TYR A 22 2.89 10.51 -1.71
N LYS A 23 2.39 11.57 -2.34
CA LYS A 23 1.27 11.50 -3.29
C LYS A 23 1.50 10.45 -4.39
N GLN A 24 2.68 10.43 -5.00
CA GLN A 24 3.00 9.44 -6.06
C GLN A 24 2.85 8.00 -5.59
N VAL A 25 3.21 7.68 -4.34
CA VAL A 25 3.06 6.33 -3.79
C VAL A 25 1.58 5.97 -3.65
N ALA A 26 0.77 6.87 -3.09
CA ALA A 26 -0.67 6.65 -2.97
C ALA A 26 -1.34 6.50 -4.34
N ASP A 27 -0.99 7.36 -5.30
CA ASP A 27 -1.52 7.32 -6.67
C ASP A 27 -1.15 6.00 -7.35
N HIS A 28 0.10 5.56 -7.25
CA HIS A 28 0.52 4.28 -7.81
C HIS A 28 -0.14 3.09 -7.12
N LEU A 29 -0.35 3.10 -5.81
CA LEU A 29 -1.07 2.01 -5.12
C LEU A 29 -2.53 1.88 -5.58
N ASN A 30 -3.18 2.99 -5.91
CA ASN A 30 -4.57 3.01 -6.37
C ASN A 30 -4.72 2.79 -7.89
N ASN A 31 -3.65 2.95 -8.67
CA ASN A 31 -3.66 2.74 -10.11
C ASN A 31 -3.51 1.24 -10.47
N THR A 32 -4.00 0.83 -11.64
CA THR A 32 -3.83 -0.51 -12.22
C THR A 32 -2.63 -0.62 -13.16
N GLN A 33 -2.02 0.51 -13.56
CA GLN A 33 -0.88 0.52 -14.46
C GLN A 33 0.31 -0.24 -13.86
N VAL A 34 0.86 -1.18 -14.63
CA VAL A 34 2.06 -1.93 -14.27
C VAL A 34 3.28 -1.04 -14.45
N LEU A 35 4.14 -1.01 -13.44
CA LEU A 35 5.42 -0.34 -13.45
C LEU A 35 6.53 -1.39 -13.56
N HIS A 36 7.44 -1.25 -14.52
CA HIS A 36 8.49 -2.24 -14.83
C HIS A 36 9.85 -1.95 -14.18
N SER A 37 9.89 -1.07 -13.18
CA SER A 37 11.10 -0.74 -12.42
C SER A 37 11.18 -1.54 -11.10
N GLU A 38 12.33 -1.51 -10.42
CA GLU A 38 12.47 -2.07 -9.06
C GLU A 38 11.43 -1.47 -8.10
N TYR A 39 11.20 -0.15 -8.20
CA TYR A 39 10.10 0.53 -7.53
C TYR A 39 8.73 -0.09 -7.88
N GLY A 40 8.52 -0.38 -9.16
CA GLY A 40 7.30 -1.04 -9.64
C GLY A 40 7.08 -2.43 -9.05
N ILE A 41 8.13 -3.20 -8.84
CA ILE A 41 8.05 -4.51 -8.15
C ILE A 41 7.50 -4.33 -6.74
N ILE A 42 8.04 -3.36 -5.98
CA ILE A 42 7.57 -3.06 -4.62
C ILE A 42 6.11 -2.60 -4.62
N ILE A 43 5.72 -1.73 -5.56
CA ILE A 43 4.33 -1.27 -5.69
C ILE A 43 3.38 -2.43 -6.01
N ASN A 44 3.76 -3.32 -6.92
CA ASN A 44 2.94 -4.48 -7.28
C ASN A 44 2.77 -5.44 -6.09
N GLN A 45 3.82 -5.65 -5.29
CA GLN A 45 3.72 -6.42 -4.04
C GLN A 45 2.75 -5.77 -3.06
N CYS A 46 2.85 -4.46 -2.85
CA CYS A 46 1.90 -3.74 -2.00
C CYS A 46 0.46 -3.89 -2.50
N ARG A 47 0.21 -3.71 -3.81
CA ARG A 47 -1.12 -3.87 -4.42
C ARG A 47 -1.67 -5.28 -4.22
N SER A 48 -0.85 -6.31 -4.40
CA SER A 48 -1.25 -7.70 -4.17
C SER A 48 -1.64 -7.94 -2.72
N LEU A 49 -0.85 -7.44 -1.76
CA LEU A 49 -1.16 -7.56 -0.34
C LEU A 49 -2.47 -6.84 0.02
N LEU A 50 -2.65 -5.60 -0.45
CA LEU A 50 -3.85 -4.80 -0.22
C LEU A 50 -5.11 -5.46 -0.79
N ARG A 51 -5.02 -6.05 -1.99
CA ARG A 51 -6.15 -6.76 -2.61
C ARG A 51 -6.58 -7.99 -1.80
N SER A 52 -5.61 -8.72 -1.24
CA SER A 52 -5.86 -9.91 -0.43
C SER A 52 -6.35 -9.59 1.00
N HIS A 53 -6.18 -8.35 1.48
CA HIS A 53 -6.50 -7.95 2.85
C HIS A 53 -7.43 -6.72 2.85
N GLN A 54 -8.74 -6.97 2.75
CA GLN A 54 -9.77 -5.92 2.69
C GLN A 54 -9.86 -5.07 3.97
N ASN A 55 -9.28 -5.55 5.09
CA ASN A 55 -9.20 -4.81 6.35
C ASN A 55 -8.08 -3.77 6.37
N LEU A 56 -7.30 -3.60 5.28
CA LEU A 56 -6.18 -2.67 5.22
C LEU A 56 -6.26 -1.77 3.99
N GLN A 57 -6.17 -0.46 4.20
CA GLN A 57 -6.16 0.55 3.14
C GLN A 57 -5.00 1.54 3.29
N VAL A 58 -4.65 2.21 2.19
CA VAL A 58 -3.61 3.25 2.17
C VAL A 58 -4.22 4.57 1.71
N ARG A 59 -3.96 5.66 2.44
CA ARG A 59 -4.48 6.99 2.14
C ARG A 59 -3.36 8.03 2.06
N PHE A 60 -3.49 8.96 1.11
CA PHE A 60 -2.65 10.14 1.07
C PHE A 60 -3.08 11.19 2.11
N ILE A 61 -2.11 11.76 2.83
CA ILE A 61 -2.31 12.91 3.71
C ILE A 61 -1.37 14.05 3.32
N ARG A 62 -1.81 15.31 3.45
CA ARG A 62 -0.92 16.47 3.35
C ARG A 62 -0.20 16.66 4.68
N ARG A 63 1.08 17.04 4.63
CA ARG A 63 1.83 17.48 5.82
C ARG A 63 1.47 18.91 6.20
#